data_AF-A0A5B7FJQ7-F1
#
_entry.id   AF-A0A5B7FJQ7-F1
#
_cell.length_a   1.000
_cell.length_b   1.000
_cell.length_c   1.000
_cell.angle_alpha   90.00
_cell.angle_beta   90.00
_cell.angle_gamma   90.00
#
_symmetry.space_group_name_H-M   'P 1'
#
loop_
_entity.id
_entity.type
_entity.pdbx_description
1 polymer ?
#
loop_
_entity_poly.entity_id
_entity_poly.type
_entity_poly.pdbx_seq_one_letter_code
_entity_poly.pdbx_strand_id
1 'polypeptide(L)'
;MSCTTGHWGEEMEQQRGGGEDWGLSAADMEDLLTPQPPDPTPPALHQPSPEETPSFQILPAELCRTDPLVLQTIRLLQHQRQVAQLIARAQVSSTASQCCTVCHPV
;
A
#
# COMPACT_ATOMS: atom_id res chain seq x y z
N MET A 1 22.76 -21.87 -7.81
CA MET A 1 21.49 -21.35 -8.38
C MET A 1 21.58 -19.84 -8.32
N SER A 2 22.07 -19.20 -9.39
CA SER A 2 22.31 -17.76 -9.41
C SER A 2 21.10 -17.07 -10.03
N CYS A 3 20.42 -16.25 -9.24
CA CYS A 3 19.38 -15.34 -9.70
C CYS A 3 20.04 -14.11 -10.31
N THR A 4 20.01 -13.99 -11.65
CA THR A 4 20.39 -12.78 -12.37
C THR A 4 19.28 -11.76 -12.23
N THR A 5 19.47 -10.82 -11.31
CA THR A 5 18.63 -9.62 -11.16
C THR A 5 18.97 -8.64 -12.28
N GLY A 6 18.37 -8.83 -13.46
CA GLY A 6 18.38 -7.81 -14.51
C GLY A 6 17.49 -6.65 -14.11
N HIS A 7 18.07 -5.47 -13.91
CA HIS A 7 17.30 -4.24 -13.71
C HIS A 7 16.90 -3.69 -15.09
N TRP A 8 15.68 -3.16 -15.18
CA TRP A 8 15.26 -2.39 -16.35
C TRP A 8 16.21 -1.21 -16.53
N GLY A 9 16.97 -1.19 -17.64
CA GLY A 9 17.97 -0.17 -17.92
C GLY A 9 19.36 -0.70 -18.30
N GLU A 10 19.63 -2.01 -18.18
CA GLU A 10 20.77 -2.60 -18.89
C GLU A 10 20.39 -2.74 -20.37
N GLU A 11 20.62 -1.68 -21.15
CA GLU A 11 20.81 -1.88 -22.58
C GLU A 11 21.98 -2.84 -22.72
N MET A 12 21.68 -3.97 -23.35
CA MET A 12 22.71 -4.87 -23.84
C MET A 12 23.51 -4.01 -24.81
N GLU A 13 24.70 -3.56 -24.38
CA GLU A 13 25.75 -3.02 -25.24
C GLU A 13 26.24 -4.19 -26.11
N GLN A 14 25.31 -4.63 -26.95
CA GLN A 14 25.44 -5.72 -27.87
C GLN A 14 26.25 -5.15 -29.01
N GLN A 15 27.56 -5.28 -28.88
CA GLN A 15 28.40 -5.83 -29.94
C GLN A 15 27.89 -5.48 -31.35
N ARG A 16 27.92 -4.20 -31.69
CA ARG A 16 28.05 -3.75 -33.08
C ARG A 16 29.54 -3.59 -33.31
N GLY A 17 30.31 -4.65 -33.51
CA GLY A 17 30.04 -5.65 -34.53
C GLY A 17 30.33 -5.01 -35.88
N GLY A 18 31.61 -5.03 -36.27
CA GLY A 18 32.04 -4.87 -37.65
C GLY A 18 32.15 -3.44 -38.15
N GLY A 19 33.31 -3.11 -38.72
CA GLY A 19 33.48 -1.89 -39.50
C GLY A 19 32.51 -1.87 -40.68
N GLU A 20 31.67 -0.86 -40.70
CA GLU A 20 30.87 -0.46 -41.84
C GLU A 20 31.09 1.04 -42.00
N ASP A 21 31.58 1.43 -43.18
CA ASP A 21 31.91 2.79 -43.57
C ASP A 21 30.78 3.76 -43.22
N TRP A 22 30.97 4.56 -42.17
CA TRP A 22 30.08 5.68 -41.81
C TRP A 22 30.29 6.89 -42.71
N GLY A 23 30.48 6.66 -44.02
CA GLY A 23 30.43 7.72 -45.01
C GLY A 23 28.97 8.07 -45.26
N LEU A 24 28.46 9.10 -44.58
CA LEU A 24 27.18 9.70 -44.97
C LEU A 24 27.29 10.08 -46.46
N SER A 25 26.39 9.54 -47.29
CA SER A 25 26.32 9.95 -48.69
C SER A 25 26.02 11.44 -48.73
N ALA A 26 26.49 12.16 -49.76
CA ALA A 26 26.17 13.57 -49.93
C ALA A 26 24.65 13.82 -49.91
N ALA A 27 23.87 12.85 -50.40
CA ALA A 27 22.41 12.87 -50.35
C ALA A 27 21.85 12.80 -48.92
N ASP A 28 22.44 11.96 -48.06
CA ASP A 28 22.00 11.83 -46.66
C ASP A 28 22.35 13.09 -45.86
N MET A 29 23.48 13.74 -46.18
CA MET A 29 23.88 15.01 -45.59
C MET A 29 22.97 16.16 -46.02
N GLU A 30 22.52 16.18 -47.27
CA GLU A 30 21.59 17.19 -47.77
C GLU A 30 20.20 17.04 -47.14
N ASP A 31 19.73 15.82 -46.89
CA ASP A 31 18.46 15.57 -46.21
C ASP A 31 18.52 15.97 -44.71
N LEU A 32 19.69 15.87 -44.07
CA LEU A 32 19.90 16.38 -42.70
C LEU A 32 19.95 17.91 -42.60
N LEU A 33 20.48 18.57 -43.64
CA LEU A 33 20.62 20.03 -43.68
C LEU A 33 19.35 20.73 -44.19
N THR A 34 18.42 19.98 -44.77
CA THR A 34 17.16 20.51 -45.29
C THR A 34 16.07 20.38 -44.23
N PRO A 35 15.52 21.47 -43.69
CA PRO A 35 14.42 21.39 -42.74
C PRO A 35 13.21 20.78 -43.43
N GLN A 36 12.87 19.54 -43.11
CA GLN A 36 11.63 18.95 -43.57
C GLN A 36 10.46 19.59 -42.83
N PRO A 37 9.36 19.92 -43.52
CA PRO A 37 8.15 20.39 -42.86
C PRO A 37 7.68 19.31 -41.88
N PRO A 38 7.24 19.70 -40.67
CA PRO A 38 6.71 18.73 -39.72
C PRO A 38 5.54 17.99 -40.35
N ASP A 39 5.48 16.68 -40.12
CA ASP A 39 4.37 15.85 -40.58
C ASP A 39 3.05 16.47 -40.08
N PRO A 40 2.06 16.72 -40.95
CA PRO A 40 0.78 17.32 -40.55
C PRO A 40 -0.05 16.39 -39.66
N THR A 41 0.32 15.10 -39.55
CA THR A 41 -0.38 14.18 -38.69
C THR A 41 0.03 14.35 -37.22
N PRO A 42 -0.92 14.63 -36.32
CA PRO A 42 -0.62 14.69 -34.90
C PRO A 42 -0.10 13.32 -34.45
N PRO A 43 0.92 13.25 -33.59
CA PRO A 43 1.38 11.98 -33.06
C PRO A 43 0.19 11.30 -32.37
N ALA A 44 -0.04 10.04 -32.71
CA ALA A 44 -1.08 9.25 -32.06
C ALA A 44 -0.77 9.20 -30.55
N LEU A 45 -1.64 9.82 -29.76
CA LEU A 45 -1.56 9.71 -28.31
C LEU A 45 -1.81 8.25 -27.95
N HIS A 46 -0.86 7.62 -27.27
CA HIS A 46 -1.07 6.31 -26.68
C HIS A 46 -2.27 6.40 -25.73
N GLN A 47 -3.40 5.82 -26.12
CA GLN A 47 -4.53 5.70 -25.22
C GLN A 47 -4.19 4.65 -24.15
N PRO A 48 -4.52 4.91 -22.87
CA PRO A 48 -4.41 3.88 -21.84
C PRO A 48 -5.28 2.68 -22.26
N SER A 49 -4.76 1.47 -22.04
CA SER A 49 -5.50 0.25 -22.34
C SER A 49 -6.79 0.18 -21.51
N PRO A 50 -7.89 -0.33 -22.06
CA PRO A 50 -9.12 -0.57 -21.31
C PRO A 50 -8.93 -1.81 -20.42
N GLU A 51 -8.16 -1.70 -19.33
CA GLU A 51 -8.27 -2.68 -18.25
C GLU A 51 -9.49 -2.31 -17.39
N GLU A 52 -10.68 -2.75 -17.83
CA GLU A 52 -11.97 -2.47 -17.17
C GLU A 52 -12.29 -3.41 -15.99
N THR A 53 -11.34 -4.19 -15.48
CA THR A 53 -11.60 -5.05 -14.33
C THR A 53 -10.62 -4.79 -13.21
N PRO A 54 -11.08 -4.28 -12.04
CA PRO A 54 -10.23 -4.26 -10.86
C PRO A 54 -9.77 -5.69 -10.57
N SER A 55 -8.46 -5.90 -10.60
CA SER A 55 -7.79 -7.18 -10.32
C SER A 55 -7.90 -7.62 -8.86
N PHE A 56 -8.64 -6.87 -8.03
CA PHE A 56 -8.90 -7.20 -6.64
C PHE A 56 -9.90 -8.35 -6.57
N GLN A 57 -9.38 -9.57 -6.43
CA GLN A 57 -10.19 -10.71 -6.03
C GLN A 57 -10.78 -10.42 -4.64
N ILE A 58 -12.11 -10.42 -4.55
CA ILE A 58 -12.82 -10.35 -3.29
C ILE A 58 -12.44 -11.60 -2.48
N LEU A 59 -11.88 -11.38 -1.28
CA LEU A 59 -11.49 -12.49 -0.41
C LEU A 59 -12.73 -13.28 0.04
N PRO A 60 -12.68 -14.63 0.01
CA PRO A 60 -13.71 -15.47 0.59
C PRO A 60 -14.03 -15.10 2.05
N ALA A 61 -15.30 -15.15 2.43
CA ALA A 61 -15.76 -14.73 3.76
C ALA A 61 -15.11 -15.53 4.89
N GLU A 62 -14.70 -16.76 4.61
CA GLU A 62 -14.00 -17.68 5.50
C GLU A 62 -12.62 -17.14 5.92
N LEU A 63 -11.94 -16.41 5.03
CA LEU A 63 -10.65 -15.76 5.29
C LEU A 63 -10.80 -14.42 6.01
N CYS A 64 -12.00 -13.84 5.98
CA CYS A 64 -12.34 -12.60 6.66
C CYS A 64 -12.89 -12.82 8.08
N ARG A 65 -12.94 -14.08 8.57
CA ARG A 65 -13.45 -14.36 9.92
C ARG A 65 -12.42 -13.96 10.97
N THR A 66 -12.88 -13.22 11.97
CA THR A 66 -12.07 -12.90 13.15
C THR A 66 -11.74 -14.17 13.93
N ASP A 67 -10.48 -14.31 14.35
CA ASP A 67 -10.01 -15.44 15.16
C ASP A 67 -10.83 -15.57 16.47
N PRO A 68 -11.36 -16.76 16.80
CA PRO A 68 -12.11 -16.98 18.05
C PRO A 68 -11.32 -16.63 19.32
N LEU A 69 -9.99 -16.80 19.32
CA LEU A 69 -9.13 -16.44 20.44
C LEU A 69 -9.07 -14.92 20.65
N VAL A 70 -9.07 -14.15 19.55
CA VAL A 70 -9.15 -12.68 19.62
C VAL A 70 -10.48 -12.25 20.22
N LEU A 71 -11.59 -12.84 19.75
CA LEU A 71 -12.92 -12.55 20.31
C LEU A 71 -13.01 -12.90 21.81
N GLN A 72 -12.44 -14.05 22.21
CA GLN A 72 -12.44 -14.46 23.61
C GLN A 72 -11.59 -13.53 24.48
N THR A 73 -10.43 -13.12 23.98
CA THR A 73 -9.54 -12.18 24.68
C THR A 73 -10.23 -10.83 24.89
N ILE A 74 -10.91 -10.31 23.87
CA ILE A 74 -11.69 -9.07 23.98
C ILE A 74 -12.76 -9.19 25.08
N ARG A 75 -13.52 -10.29 25.12
CA ARG A 75 -14.53 -10.53 26.15
C ARG A 75 -13.92 -10.54 27.56
N LEU A 76 -12.78 -11.21 27.74
CA LEU A 76 -12.10 -11.27 29.03
C LEU A 76 -11.64 -9.87 29.49
N LEU A 77 -11.03 -9.09 28.59
CA LEU A 77 -10.59 -7.72 28.91
C LEU A 77 -11.76 -6.81 29.25
N GLN A 78 -12.86 -6.90 28.50
CA GLN A 78 -14.09 -6.14 28.79
C GLN A 78 -14.66 -6.52 30.15
N HIS A 79 -14.76 -7.81 30.44
CA HIS A 79 -15.25 -8.31 31.72
C HIS A 79 -14.37 -7.83 32.88
N GLN A 80 -13.05 -7.95 32.76
CA GLN A 80 -12.11 -7.47 33.77
C GLN A 80 -12.29 -5.97 34.07
N ARG A 81 -12.42 -5.14 33.03
CA ARG A 81 -12.67 -3.70 33.19
C ARG A 81 -13.99 -3.44 33.90
N GLN A 82 -15.05 -4.16 33.54
CA GLN A 82 -16.36 -4.03 34.17
C GLN A 82 -16.31 -4.40 35.66
N VAL A 83 -15.68 -5.52 36.00
CA VAL A 83 -15.52 -5.96 37.40
C VAL A 83 -14.70 -4.94 38.20
N ALA A 84 -13.59 -4.44 37.65
CA ALA A 84 -12.79 -3.40 38.32
C ALA A 84 -13.60 -2.13 38.61
N GLN A 85 -14.45 -1.69 37.66
CA GLN A 85 -15.34 -0.55 37.87
C GLN A 85 -16.39 -0.80 38.95
N LEU A 86 -16.96 -1.99 39.00
CA LEU A 86 -17.93 -2.36 40.04
C LEU A 86 -17.28 -2.38 41.42
N ILE A 87 -16.06 -2.92 41.53
CA ILE A 87 -15.30 -2.93 42.79
C ILE A 87 -15.01 -1.49 43.24
N ALA A 88 -14.52 -0.63 42.33
CA ALA A 88 -14.24 0.76 42.65
C ALA A 88 -15.49 1.50 43.17
N ARG A 89 -16.65 1.27 42.54
CA ARG A 89 -17.93 1.84 42.99
C ARG A 89 -18.33 1.32 44.38
N ALA A 90 -18.23 0.01 44.60
CA ALA A 90 -18.55 -0.59 45.90
C ALA A 90 -17.66 -0.05 47.03
N GLN A 91 -16.37 0.16 46.76
CA GLN A 91 -15.44 0.74 47.72
C GLN A 91 -15.80 2.18 48.08
N VAL A 92 -16.17 3.01 47.09
CA VAL A 92 -16.63 4.39 47.34
C VAL A 92 -17.93 4.41 48.16
N SER A 93 -18.87 3.50 47.89
CA SER A 93 -20.11 3.40 48.67
C SER A 93 -19.87 2.93 50.12
N SER A 94 -18.88 2.06 50.33
CA SER A 94 -18.50 1.58 51.66
C SER A 94 -17.88 2.68 52.52
N THR A 95 -16.96 3.49 51.96
CA THR A 95 -16.33 4.60 52.69
C THR A 95 -17.30 5.73 52.99
N ALA A 96 -18.27 5.99 52.11
CA ALA A 96 -19.35 6.95 52.35
C ALA A 96 -20.26 6.54 53.53
N SER A 97 -20.57 5.24 53.67
CA SER A 97 -21.39 4.74 54.79
C SER A 97 -20.65 4.78 56.13
N GLN A 98 -19.33 4.58 56.14
CA GLN A 98 -18.53 4.66 57.38
C GLN A 98 -18.46 6.10 57.94
N CYS A 99 -18.46 7.12 57.07
CA CYS A 99 -18.43 8.52 57.51
C CYS A 99 -19.74 8.96 58.22
N CYS A 100 -20.88 8.35 57.89
CA CYS A 100 -22.16 8.65 58.53
C CYS A 100 -22.34 8.01 59.91
N THR A 101 -21.50 7.04 60.31
CA THR A 101 -21.68 6.32 61.59
C THR A 101 -20.94 6.98 62.77
N VAL A 102 -20.09 7.99 62.52
CA VAL A 102 -19.24 8.61 63.55
C VAL A 102 -19.84 9.93 64.12
N CYS A 103 -20.95 10.43 63.56
CA CYS A 103 -21.63 11.61 64.09
C CYS A 103 -22.74 11.24 65.07
N HIS A 104 -22.38 10.77 66.27
CA HIS A 104 -23.29 10.77 67.42
C HIS A 104 -22.83 11.87 68.39
N PRO A 105 -23.54 13.02 68.47
CA PRO A 105 -23.24 14.03 69.47
C PRO A 105 -23.80 13.60 70.82
N VAL A 106 -22.94 13.55 71.84
CA VAL A 106 -23.30 13.67 73.26
C VAL A 106 -22.98 15.08 73.69
#